data_AF-A0A1T4X0W9-F1
#
_entry.id   AF-A0A1T4X0W9-F1
#
_cell.length_a   1.000
_cell.length_b   1.000
_cell.length_c   1.000
_cell.angle_alpha   90.00
_cell.angle_beta   90.00
_cell.angle_gamma   90.00
#
_symmetry.space_group_name_H-M   'P 1'
#
loop_
_entity.id
_entity.type
_entity.pdbx_description
1 polymer ?
#
loop_
_entity_poly.entity_id
_entity_poly.type
_entity_poly.pdbx_seq_one_letter_code
_entity_poly.pdbx_strand_id
1 'polypeptide(L)'
;MAKPFHFPLQKVLDYREQLEDRARLALAKAHKAHEQQRGVVEDLKERLTRHQRRGAGQDADANDIWLWQQYKQALEQDLSSAQGRLSKLALNLQKCRREAVQASKDRKLLDKLKQQQAARHRDEEQRKEEKENDEMAALRFRHKDF
;
A
#
# COMPACT_ATOMS: atom_id res chain seq x y z
N MET A 1 38.35 -18.66 -8.64
CA MET A 1 37.21 -17.83 -9.07
C MET A 1 36.20 -17.80 -7.93
N ALA A 2 35.89 -16.62 -7.40
CA ALA A 2 34.94 -16.45 -6.30
C ALA A 2 33.58 -17.08 -6.63
N LYS A 3 32.99 -17.79 -5.67
CA LYS A 3 31.66 -18.41 -5.86
C LYS A 3 30.57 -17.32 -5.86
N PRO A 4 29.57 -17.39 -6.76
CA PRO A 4 28.47 -16.42 -6.74
C PRO A 4 27.61 -16.60 -5.47
N PHE A 5 27.23 -15.48 -4.85
CA PHE A 5 26.37 -15.50 -3.67
C PHE A 5 24.96 -16.02 -4.01
N HIS A 6 24.50 -17.04 -3.29
CA HIS A 6 23.14 -17.57 -3.38
C HIS A 6 22.36 -17.25 -2.11
N PHE A 7 21.25 -16.53 -2.25
CA PHE A 7 20.35 -16.26 -1.12
C PHE A 7 19.29 -17.37 -1.03
N PRO A 8 19.29 -18.20 0.04
CA PRO A 8 18.40 -19.36 0.13
C PRO A 8 16.91 -18.99 0.19
N LEU A 9 16.59 -17.77 0.63
CA LEU A 9 15.21 -17.28 0.74
C LEU A 9 14.78 -16.40 -0.45
N GLN A 10 15.48 -16.47 -1.59
CA GLN A 10 15.16 -15.63 -2.76
C GLN A 10 13.71 -15.80 -3.21
N LYS A 11 13.21 -17.03 -3.33
CA LYS A 11 11.80 -17.30 -3.70
C LYS A 11 10.80 -16.70 -2.72
N VAL A 12 11.15 -16.64 -1.43
CA VAL A 12 10.29 -16.05 -0.39
C VAL A 12 10.30 -14.53 -0.52
N LEU A 13 11.46 -13.93 -0.80
CA LEU A 13 11.57 -12.49 -1.07
C LEU A 13 10.73 -12.09 -2.29
N ASP A 14 10.85 -12.82 -3.40
CA ASP A 14 10.08 -12.56 -4.63
C ASP A 14 8.56 -12.65 -4.38
N TYR A 15 8.13 -13.65 -3.61
CA TYR A 15 6.73 -13.77 -3.21
C TYR A 15 6.26 -12.60 -2.34
N ARG A 16 7.11 -12.12 -1.43
CA ARG A 16 6.80 -10.96 -0.56
C ARG A 16 6.74 -9.66 -1.33
N GLU A 17 7.54 -9.49 -2.37
CA GLU A 17 7.44 -8.36 -3.31
C GLU A 17 6.09 -8.39 -4.04
N GLN A 18 5.67 -9.55 -4.57
CA GLN A 18 4.36 -9.69 -5.19
C GLN A 18 3.21 -9.37 -4.21
N LEU A 19 3.32 -9.77 -2.95
CA LEU A 19 2.34 -9.43 -1.92
C LEU A 19 2.30 -7.93 -1.62
N GLU A 20 3.45 -7.27 -1.56
CA GLU A 20 3.53 -5.81 -1.39
C GLU A 20 2.87 -5.08 -2.56
N ASP A 21 3.14 -5.49 -3.80
CA ASP A 21 2.54 -4.87 -4.99
C ASP A 21 1.02 -5.07 -5.02
N ARG A 22 0.53 -6.27 -4.68
CA ARG A 22 -0.91 -6.53 -4.54
C ARG A 22 -1.55 -5.65 -3.47
N ALA A 23 -0.89 -5.49 -2.31
CA ALA A 23 -1.40 -4.65 -1.23
C ALA A 23 -1.42 -3.17 -1.61
N ARG A 24 -0.42 -2.68 -2.35
CA ARG A 24 -0.39 -1.31 -2.90
C ARG A 24 -1.53 -1.08 -3.89
N LEU A 25 -1.78 -2.03 -4.80
CA LEU A 25 -2.90 -1.95 -5.74
C LEU A 25 -4.25 -1.96 -5.02
N ALA A 26 -4.41 -2.81 -4.00
CA ALA A 26 -5.62 -2.84 -3.18
C ALA A 26 -5.86 -1.51 -2.46
N LEU A 27 -4.80 -0.92 -1.88
CA LEU A 27 -4.86 0.40 -1.25
C LEU A 27 -5.27 1.49 -2.24
N ALA A 28 -4.69 1.51 -3.44
CA ALA A 28 -5.06 2.49 -4.47
C ALA A 28 -6.54 2.36 -4.89
N LYS A 29 -7.04 1.13 -5.05
CA LYS A 29 -8.45 0.87 -5.34
C LYS A 29 -9.37 1.33 -4.21
N ALA A 30 -9.02 1.01 -2.96
CA ALA A 30 -9.80 1.42 -1.79
C ALA A 30 -9.83 2.95 -1.65
N HIS A 31 -8.72 3.62 -1.90
CA HIS A 31 -8.63 5.09 -1.88
C HIS A 31 -9.52 5.71 -2.96
N LYS A 32 -9.44 5.21 -4.20
CA LYS A 32 -10.29 5.70 -5.29
C LYS A 32 -11.78 5.53 -4.98
N ALA A 33 -12.17 4.37 -4.46
CA ALA A 33 -13.56 4.11 -4.09
C ALA A 33 -14.04 5.03 -2.96
N HIS A 34 -13.20 5.28 -1.95
CA HIS A 34 -13.50 6.22 -0.87
C HIS A 34 -13.73 7.64 -1.40
N GLU A 35 -12.82 8.15 -2.23
CA GLU A 35 -12.95 9.51 -2.80
C GLU A 35 -14.17 9.65 -3.71
N GLN A 36 -14.47 8.64 -4.52
CA GLN A 36 -15.69 8.63 -5.34
C GLN A 36 -16.94 8.69 -4.47
N GLN A 37 -17.02 7.87 -3.42
CA GLN A 37 -18.18 7.88 -2.52
C GLN A 37 -18.28 9.19 -1.73
N ARG A 38 -17.14 9.81 -1.37
CA ARG A 38 -17.11 11.13 -0.74
C ARG A 38 -17.72 12.18 -1.67
N GLY A 39 -17.38 12.16 -2.96
CA GLY A 39 -17.99 13.03 -3.97
C GLY A 39 -19.52 12.86 -4.04
N VAL A 40 -20.02 11.63 -3.99
CA VAL A 40 -21.48 11.35 -3.95
C VAL A 40 -22.14 11.95 -2.71
N VAL A 41 -21.50 11.85 -1.54
CA VAL A 41 -22.03 12.43 -0.30
C VAL A 41 -22.08 13.96 -0.37
N GLU A 42 -21.05 14.59 -0.94
CA GLU A 42 -21.05 16.06 -1.10
C GLU A 42 -22.10 16.52 -2.12
N ASP A 43 -22.27 15.83 -3.26
CA ASP A 43 -23.35 16.13 -4.23
C ASP A 43 -24.74 16.05 -3.56
N LEU A 44 -25.01 15.00 -2.79
CA LEU A 44 -26.28 14.86 -2.07
C LEU A 44 -26.51 15.98 -1.05
N LYS A 45 -25.47 16.41 -0.32
CA LYS A 45 -25.55 17.55 0.61
C LYS A 45 -25.83 18.86 -0.12
N GLU A 46 -25.19 19.08 -1.26
CA GLU A 46 -25.42 20.27 -2.08
C GLU A 46 -26.85 20.29 -2.63
N ARG A 47 -27.34 19.15 -3.13
CA ARG A 47 -28.73 18.99 -3.59
C ARG A 47 -29.73 19.26 -2.48
N LEU A 48 -29.49 18.72 -1.28
CA LEU A 48 -30.34 18.96 -0.12
C LEU A 48 -30.33 20.44 0.29
N THR A 49 -29.17 21.07 0.31
CA THR A 49 -29.02 22.50 0.64
C THR A 49 -29.72 23.38 -0.39
N ARG A 50 -29.58 23.06 -1.68
CA ARG A 50 -30.27 23.76 -2.78
C ARG A 50 -31.78 23.62 -2.65
N HIS A 51 -32.26 22.41 -2.35
CA HIS A 51 -33.68 22.13 -2.14
C HIS A 51 -34.26 22.92 -0.97
N GLN A 52 -33.54 22.99 0.15
CA GLN A 52 -33.90 23.78 1.32
C GLN A 52 -33.93 25.28 1.02
N ARG A 53 -32.91 25.81 0.31
CA ARG A 53 -32.84 27.22 -0.07
C ARG A 53 -33.96 27.64 -1.03
N ARG A 54 -34.37 26.75 -1.94
CA ARG A 54 -35.46 27.02 -2.87
C ARG A 54 -36.80 27.20 -2.14
N GLY A 55 -37.01 26.48 -1.03
CA GLY A 55 -38.29 26.42 -0.34
C GLY A 55 -39.39 25.81 -1.23
N ALA A 56 -40.61 25.70 -0.70
CA ALA A 56 -41.76 25.25 -1.48
C ALA A 56 -42.24 26.29 -2.51
N GLY A 57 -41.90 27.57 -2.31
CA GLY A 57 -42.43 28.71 -3.08
C GLY A 57 -43.46 29.50 -2.26
N GLN A 58 -43.62 30.79 -2.55
CA GLN A 58 -44.55 31.66 -1.80
C GLN A 58 -46.03 31.39 -2.13
N ASP A 59 -46.32 30.89 -3.34
CA ASP A 59 -47.66 30.56 -3.83
C ASP A 59 -47.92 29.05 -3.91
N ALA A 60 -47.14 28.25 -3.18
CA ALA A 60 -47.22 26.79 -3.24
C ALA A 60 -48.53 26.26 -2.64
N ASP A 61 -49.18 25.34 -3.35
CA ASP A 61 -50.36 24.66 -2.82
C ASP A 61 -49.99 23.51 -1.85
N ALA A 62 -51.00 22.87 -1.26
CA ALA A 62 -50.76 21.77 -0.32
C ALA A 62 -50.04 20.56 -0.96
N ASN A 63 -50.27 20.31 -2.25
CA ASN A 63 -49.64 19.22 -2.99
C ASN A 63 -48.18 19.53 -3.33
N ASP A 64 -47.87 20.78 -3.69
CA ASP A 64 -46.51 21.28 -3.92
C ASP A 64 -45.67 21.19 -2.64
N ILE A 65 -46.24 21.58 -1.49
CA ILE A 65 -45.59 21.46 -0.19
C ILE A 65 -45.33 19.99 0.16
N TRP A 66 -46.32 19.11 -0.09
CA TRP A 66 -46.16 17.68 0.16
C TRP A 66 -45.05 17.07 -0.72
N LEU A 67 -45.03 17.37 -2.01
CA LEU A 67 -44.01 16.89 -2.94
C LEU A 67 -42.62 17.41 -2.56
N TRP A 68 -42.53 18.68 -2.14
CA TRP A 68 -41.29 19.28 -1.65
C TRP A 68 -40.77 18.55 -0.40
N GLN A 69 -41.63 18.23 0.56
CA GLN A 69 -41.25 17.48 1.77
C GLN A 69 -40.83 16.05 1.42
N GLN A 70 -41.56 15.38 0.53
CA GLN A 70 -41.27 14.01 0.13
C GLN A 70 -39.90 13.90 -0.56
N TYR A 71 -39.59 14.85 -1.46
CA TYR A 71 -38.28 14.89 -2.10
C TYR A 71 -37.15 15.16 -1.11
N LYS A 72 -37.38 16.04 -0.11
CA LYS A 72 -36.43 16.27 0.98
C LYS A 72 -36.14 14.96 1.74
N GLN A 73 -37.19 14.23 2.14
CA GLN A 73 -37.03 12.98 2.88
C GLN A 73 -36.26 11.93 2.07
N ALA A 74 -36.55 11.82 0.76
CA ALA A 74 -35.80 10.92 -0.12
C ALA A 74 -34.30 11.28 -0.17
N LEU A 75 -33.97 12.57 -0.31
CA LEU A 75 -32.57 13.04 -0.28
C LEU A 75 -31.88 12.75 1.05
N GLU A 76 -32.58 12.90 2.17
CA GLU A 76 -32.03 12.59 3.51
C GLU A 76 -31.76 11.10 3.69
N GLN A 77 -32.65 10.23 3.19
CA GLN A 77 -32.46 8.77 3.21
C GLN A 77 -31.29 8.34 2.30
N ASP A 78 -31.19 8.92 1.11
CA ASP A 78 -30.07 8.68 0.20
C ASP A 78 -28.75 9.12 0.81
N LEU A 79 -28.73 10.30 1.45
CA LEU A 79 -27.56 10.83 2.13
C LEU A 79 -27.12 9.92 3.29
N SER A 80 -28.05 9.48 4.14
CA SER A 80 -27.78 8.55 5.23
C SER A 80 -27.17 7.24 4.71
N SER A 81 -27.76 6.67 3.66
CA SER A 81 -27.25 5.47 3.01
C SER A 81 -25.86 5.67 2.39
N ALA A 82 -25.63 6.81 1.74
CA ALA A 82 -24.34 7.18 1.16
C ALA A 82 -23.25 7.39 2.23
N GLN A 83 -23.58 7.99 3.37
CA GLN A 83 -22.68 8.13 4.51
C GLN A 83 -22.34 6.78 5.15
N GLY A 84 -23.33 5.89 5.28
CA GLY A 84 -23.09 4.52 5.72
C GLY A 84 -22.12 3.77 4.81
N ARG A 85 -22.27 3.91 3.49
CA ARG A 85 -21.30 3.37 2.51
C ARG A 85 -19.92 4.01 2.64
N LEU A 86 -19.84 5.33 2.82
CA LEU A 86 -18.58 6.05 3.01
C LEU A 86 -17.82 5.53 4.24
N SER A 87 -18.52 5.33 5.35
CA SER A 87 -17.94 4.77 6.58
C SER A 87 -17.35 3.36 6.35
N LYS A 88 -18.09 2.49 5.66
CA LYS A 88 -17.59 1.15 5.29
C LYS A 88 -16.34 1.22 4.41
N LEU A 89 -16.31 2.13 3.44
CA LEU A 89 -15.15 2.33 2.57
C LEU A 89 -13.96 2.92 3.33
N ALA A 90 -14.18 3.81 4.30
CA ALA A 90 -13.14 4.36 5.15
C ALA A 90 -12.48 3.27 6.02
N LEU A 91 -13.28 2.36 6.60
CA LEU A 91 -12.77 1.20 7.31
C LEU A 91 -11.94 0.28 6.40
N ASN A 92 -12.42 0.02 5.18
CA ASN A 92 -11.68 -0.77 4.21
C ASN A 92 -10.35 -0.09 3.80
N LEU A 93 -10.38 1.22 3.56
CA LEU A 93 -9.18 2.01 3.26
C LEU A 93 -8.14 1.91 4.39
N GLN A 94 -8.58 2.02 5.64
CA GLN A 94 -7.70 1.86 6.79
C GLN A 94 -7.11 0.45 6.88
N LYS A 95 -7.92 -0.58 6.60
CA LYS A 95 -7.46 -1.97 6.55
C LYS A 95 -6.39 -2.17 5.48
N CYS A 96 -6.67 -1.79 4.22
CA CYS A 96 -5.70 -1.89 3.13
C CYS A 96 -4.42 -1.10 3.41
N ARG A 97 -4.51 0.05 4.09
CA ARG A 97 -3.34 0.84 4.49
C ARG A 97 -2.46 0.08 5.47
N ARG A 98 -3.06 -0.57 6.48
CA ARG A 98 -2.32 -1.39 7.46
C ARG A 98 -1.66 -2.58 6.78
N GLU A 99 -2.37 -3.26 5.88
CA GLU A 99 -1.86 -4.40 5.11
C GLU A 99 -0.69 -4.00 4.22
N ALA A 100 -0.78 -2.89 3.49
CA ALA A 100 0.31 -2.38 2.65
C ALA A 100 1.56 -2.02 3.46
N VAL A 101 1.38 -1.40 4.64
CA VAL A 101 2.49 -1.11 5.55
C VAL A 101 3.14 -2.40 6.05
N GLN A 102 2.34 -3.40 6.43
CA GLN A 102 2.88 -4.67 6.92
C GLN A 102 3.62 -5.43 5.82
N ALA A 103 3.06 -5.52 4.62
CA ALA A 103 3.71 -6.17 3.48
C ALA A 103 5.04 -5.50 3.14
N SER A 104 5.11 -4.16 3.17
CA SER A 104 6.35 -3.42 2.96
C SER A 104 7.40 -3.69 4.04
N LYS A 105 6.98 -3.78 5.31
CA LYS A 105 7.88 -4.14 6.42
C LYS A 105 8.45 -5.55 6.24
N ASP A 106 7.60 -6.53 5.93
CA ASP A 106 8.01 -7.92 5.76
C ASP A 106 9.02 -8.07 4.61
N ARG A 107 8.77 -7.39 3.47
CA ARG A 107 9.70 -7.37 2.33
C ARG A 107 11.02 -6.71 2.67
N LYS A 108 10.99 -5.58 3.39
CA LYS A 108 12.21 -4.86 3.80
C LYS A 108 13.05 -5.66 4.77
N LEU A 109 12.43 -6.43 5.67
CA LEU A 109 13.14 -7.30 6.60
C LEU A 109 13.97 -8.36 5.87
N LEU A 110 13.37 -9.07 4.90
CA LEU A 110 14.06 -10.09 4.12
C LEU A 110 15.14 -9.50 3.21
N ASP A 111 14.89 -8.34 2.61
CA ASP A 111 15.90 -7.67 1.79
C ASP A 111 17.11 -7.25 2.63
N LYS A 112 16.89 -6.73 3.85
CA LYS A 112 17.98 -6.41 4.78
C LYS A 112 18.77 -7.66 5.17
N LEU A 113 18.10 -8.79 5.40
CA LEU A 113 18.75 -10.07 5.67
C LEU A 113 19.61 -10.52 4.48
N LYS A 114 19.08 -10.41 3.25
CA LYS A 114 19.82 -10.73 2.02
C LYS A 114 21.08 -9.87 1.89
N GLN A 115 20.96 -8.56 2.11
CA GLN A 115 22.09 -7.62 2.05
C GLN A 115 23.17 -7.98 3.07
N GLN A 116 22.79 -8.32 4.31
CA GLN A 116 23.73 -8.73 5.35
C GLN A 116 24.45 -10.04 5.01
N GLN A 117 23.74 -11.04 4.49
CA GLN A 117 24.36 -12.30 4.08
C GLN A 117 25.28 -12.12 2.87
N ALA A 118 24.89 -11.27 1.91
CA ALA A 118 25.72 -10.94 0.76
C ALA A 118 27.02 -10.23 1.17
N ALA A 119 26.96 -9.32 2.15
CA ALA A 119 28.14 -8.65 2.70
C ALA A 119 29.09 -9.67 3.36
N ARG A 120 28.56 -10.53 4.25
CA ARG A 120 29.37 -11.57 4.91
C ARG A 120 30.04 -12.51 3.91
N HIS A 121 29.31 -12.95 2.87
CA HIS A 121 29.88 -13.79 1.83
C HIS A 121 31.02 -13.09 1.07
N ARG A 122 30.89 -11.79 0.78
CA ARG A 122 31.97 -11.03 0.13
C ARG A 122 33.21 -10.95 1.03
N ASP A 123 33.02 -10.65 2.30
CA ASP A 123 34.11 -10.56 3.27
C ASP A 123 34.83 -11.92 3.44
N GLU A 124 34.07 -13.02 3.45
CA GLU A 124 34.63 -14.38 3.53
C GLU A 124 35.42 -14.77 2.28
N GLU A 125 34.92 -14.46 1.08
CA GLU A 125 35.66 -14.74 -0.16
C GLU A 125 36.92 -13.87 -0.27
N GLN A 126 36.85 -12.59 0.11
CA GLN A 126 38.03 -11.72 0.14
C GLN A 126 39.12 -12.27 1.08
N ARG A 127 38.74 -12.72 2.28
CA ARG A 127 39.69 -13.33 3.23
C ARG A 127 40.31 -14.64 2.70
N LYS A 128 39.56 -15.43 1.94
CA LYS A 128 40.11 -16.64 1.30
C LYS A 128 41.11 -16.28 0.20
N GLU A 129 40.78 -15.32 -0.65
CA GLU A 129 41.67 -14.84 -1.72
C GLU A 129 42.96 -14.24 -1.15
N GLU A 130 42.87 -13.44 -0.09
CA GLU A 130 44.05 -12.92 0.64
C GLU A 130 44.92 -14.06 1.17
N LYS A 131 44.32 -15.06 1.82
CA LYS A 131 45.05 -16.22 2.34
C LYS A 131 45.72 -17.06 1.25
N GLU A 132 45.02 -17.32 0.14
CA GLU A 132 45.57 -18.05 -1.01
C GLU A 132 46.76 -17.29 -1.64
N ASN A 133 46.66 -15.96 -1.73
CA ASN A 133 47.74 -15.12 -2.23
C ASN A 133 48.97 -15.12 -1.31
N ASP A 134 48.77 -15.03 0.00
CA ASP A 134 49.87 -15.11 0.99
C ASP A 134 50.57 -16.47 0.94
N GLU A 135 49.81 -17.57 0.85
CA GLU A 135 50.36 -18.93 0.72
C GLU A 135 51.17 -19.09 -0.58
N MET A 136 50.67 -18.57 -1.71
CA MET A 136 51.41 -18.57 -2.98
C MET A 136 52.69 -17.72 -2.91
N ALA A 137 52.65 -16.55 -2.26
CA ALA A 137 53.81 -15.69 -2.08
C ALA A 137 54.89 -16.39 -1.24
N ALA A 138 54.50 -17.03 -0.13
CA ALA A 138 55.41 -17.79 0.74
C ALA A 138 56.06 -18.98 0.01
N LEU A 139 55.29 -19.73 -0.78
CA LEU A 139 55.81 -20.84 -1.60
C LEU A 139 56.83 -20.35 -2.64
N ARG A 140 56.55 -19.23 -3.32
CA ARG A 140 57.43 -18.65 -4.34
C ARG A 140 58.72 -18.10 -3.74
N PHE A 141 58.66 -17.52 -2.53
CA PHE A 141 59.86 -17.04 -1.83
C PHE A 141 60.75 -18.20 -1.40
N ARG A 142 60.18 -19.27 -0.83
CA ARG A 142 60.92 -20.50 -0.44
C ARG A 142 61.63 -21.19 -1.60
N HIS A 143 61.19 -20.99 -2.84
CA HIS A 143 61.79 -21.60 -4.03
C HIS A 143 63.00 -20.84 -4.58
N LYS A 144 63.24 -19.60 -4.13
CA LYS A 144 64.40 -18.77 -4.54
C LYS A 144 65.62 -18.89 -3.64
N ASP A 145 65.47 -19.49 -2.46
CA ASP A 145 66.54 -19.65 -1.46
C ASP A 145 67.24 -21.04 -1.53
N PHE A 146 67.04 -21.78 -2.62
CA PHE A 146 67.79 -23.01 -2.97
C PHE A 146 68.52 -22.79 -4.30
#